data_AF-A0A167BLC6-F1
#
_entry.id   AF-A0A167BLC6-F1
#
_cell.length_a   1.000
_cell.length_b   1.000
_cell.length_c   1.000
_cell.angle_alpha   90.00
_cell.angle_beta   90.00
_cell.angle_gamma   90.00
#
_symmetry.space_group_name_H-M   'P 1'
#
loop_
_entity.id
_entity.type
_entity.pdbx_description
1 polymer ?
#
loop_
_entity_poly.entity_id
_entity_poly.type
_entity_poly.pdbx_seq_one_letter_code
_entity_poly.pdbx_strand_id
1 'polypeptide(L)'
;MKKFKKSTLDWWNDFVHRVKNKGEDKWSVTCEDNNLVVNKNDREVSKVRLDEVVSVTTYKKDLITYDPVFLCFLDKNDCTIEVWEGMDGFDSFIRNELGRYFDIEPDWFASVNKGAFAENRRVIWKL
;
A
#
# COMPACT_ATOMS: atom_id res chain seq x y z
N MET A 1 2.69 -7.23 -20.27
CA MET A 1 3.65 -6.39 -19.54
C MET A 1 4.06 -5.19 -20.40
N LYS A 2 3.51 -3.99 -20.15
CA LYS A 2 4.03 -2.76 -20.78
C LYS A 2 5.22 -2.26 -19.94
N LYS A 3 6.43 -2.27 -20.51
CA LYS A 3 7.59 -1.57 -19.95
C LYS A 3 7.29 -0.07 -19.96
N PHE A 4 7.00 0.51 -18.79
CA PHE A 4 7.03 1.95 -18.62
C PHE A 4 8.48 2.42 -18.85
N LYS A 5 8.74 3.10 -19.97
CA LYS A 5 9.97 3.88 -20.12
C LYS A 5 9.86 5.06 -19.16
N LYS A 6 10.57 5.03 -18.03
CA LYS A 6 10.73 6.22 -17.19
C LYS A 6 11.24 7.36 -18.06
N SER A 7 10.54 8.50 -18.05
CA SER A 7 11.00 9.71 -18.70
C SER A 7 12.31 10.16 -18.06
N THR A 8 13.22 10.76 -18.84
CA THR A 8 14.43 11.41 -18.30
C THR A 8 14.11 12.45 -17.22
N LEU A 9 12.92 13.05 -17.29
CA LEU A 9 12.39 13.97 -16.29
C LEU A 9 12.02 13.25 -14.98
N ASP A 10 11.50 12.02 -15.07
CA ASP A 10 11.13 11.21 -13.90
C ASP A 10 12.37 10.82 -13.10
N TRP A 11 13.42 10.42 -13.81
CA TRP A 11 14.70 10.08 -13.19
C TRP A 11 15.35 11.29 -12.51
N TRP A 12 15.31 12.46 -13.14
CA TRP A 12 15.86 13.69 -12.57
C TRP A 12 15.11 14.13 -11.30
N ASN A 13 13.78 14.03 -11.29
CA ASN A 13 12.98 14.35 -10.10
C ASN A 13 13.25 13.37 -8.95
N ASP A 14 13.30 12.06 -9.23
CA ASP A 14 13.68 11.04 -8.25
C ASP A 14 15.07 11.33 -7.66
N PHE A 15 16.02 11.72 -8.50
CA PHE A 15 17.38 12.06 -8.07
C PHE A 15 17.42 13.30 -7.16
N VAL A 16 16.75 14.39 -7.54
CA VAL A 16 16.71 15.63 -6.73
C VAL A 16 16.06 15.39 -5.36
N HIS A 17 14.98 14.60 -5.30
CA HIS A 17 14.36 14.22 -4.02
C HIS A 17 15.32 13.41 -3.15
N ARG A 18 16.00 12.39 -3.72
CA ARG A 18 16.99 11.61 -2.98
C ARG A 18 18.15 12.46 -2.48
N VAL A 19 18.64 13.42 -3.26
CA VAL A 19 19.71 14.34 -2.81
C VAL A 19 19.22 15.21 -1.64
N LYS A 20 18.00 15.74 -1.70
CA LYS A 20 17.41 16.54 -0.60
C LYS A 20 17.16 15.71 0.67
N ASN A 21 16.75 14.45 0.51
CA ASN A 21 16.37 13.56 1.60
C ASN A 21 17.47 12.57 2.00
N LYS A 22 18.75 12.91 1.78
CA LYS A 22 19.91 12.06 2.15
C LYS A 22 19.88 10.63 1.61
N GLY A 23 19.19 10.41 0.50
CA GLY A 23 19.08 9.13 -0.21
C GLY A 23 17.81 8.35 0.06
N GLU A 24 16.95 8.80 0.98
CA GLU A 24 15.74 8.09 1.41
C GLU A 24 14.53 8.46 0.54
N ASP A 25 13.77 7.44 0.14
CA ASP A 25 12.50 7.60 -0.56
C ASP A 25 11.38 7.79 0.48
N LYS A 26 10.56 8.82 0.29
CA LYS A 26 9.36 9.05 1.09
C LYS A 26 8.17 8.39 0.41
N TRP A 27 7.44 7.56 1.14
CA TRP A 27 6.22 6.91 0.65
C TRP A 27 5.03 7.38 1.47
N SER A 28 3.94 7.71 0.80
CA SER A 28 2.70 8.11 1.46
C SER A 28 1.49 7.51 0.78
N VAL A 29 0.43 7.40 1.55
CA VAL A 29 -0.89 6.96 1.12
C VAL A 29 -1.92 8.01 1.49
N THR A 30 -2.76 8.37 0.52
CA THR A 30 -3.89 9.27 0.73
C THR A 30 -5.17 8.62 0.20
N CYS A 31 -6.31 9.07 0.72
CA CYS A 31 -7.61 8.66 0.23
C CYS A 31 -8.44 9.91 -0.09
N GLU A 32 -8.74 10.12 -1.37
CA GLU A 32 -9.45 11.29 -1.87
C GLU A 32 -10.49 10.84 -2.92
N ASP A 33 -11.73 11.29 -2.79
CA ASP A 33 -12.84 10.96 -3.70
C ASP A 33 -12.96 9.45 -4.00
N ASN A 34 -12.92 8.62 -2.96
CA ASN A 34 -12.94 7.15 -3.03
C ASN A 34 -11.72 6.53 -3.74
N ASN A 35 -10.66 7.29 -3.99
CA ASN A 35 -9.42 6.77 -4.56
C ASN A 35 -8.38 6.60 -3.47
N LEU A 36 -7.85 5.39 -3.37
CA LEU A 36 -6.60 5.14 -2.67
C LEU A 36 -5.44 5.50 -3.60
N VAL A 37 -4.63 6.46 -3.19
CA VAL A 37 -3.50 6.97 -3.96
C VAL A 37 -2.22 6.69 -3.21
N VAL A 38 -1.27 6.06 -3.90
CA VAL A 38 0.08 5.82 -3.40
C VAL A 38 1.02 6.81 -4.06
N ASN A 39 1.74 7.55 -3.22
CA ASN A 39 2.73 8.52 -3.65
C ASN A 39 4.14 8.09 -3.26
N LYS A 40 5.08 8.37 -4.14
CA LYS A 40 6.51 8.28 -3.89
C LYS A 40 7.12 9.65 -4.10
N ASN A 41 7.75 10.22 -3.09
CA ASN A 41 8.37 11.55 -3.15
C ASN A 41 7.40 12.61 -3.71
N ASP A 42 6.19 12.67 -3.14
CA ASP A 42 5.09 13.58 -3.52
C ASP A 42 4.55 13.42 -4.95
N ARG A 43 4.88 12.30 -5.61
CA ARG A 43 4.36 11.94 -6.93
C ARG A 43 3.48 10.71 -6.85
N GLU A 44 2.30 10.78 -7.47
CA GLU A 44 1.43 9.63 -7.68
C GLU A 44 2.15 8.54 -8.50
N VAL A 45 2.26 7.35 -7.92
CA VAL A 45 2.83 6.16 -8.57
C VAL A 45 1.80 5.07 -8.77
N SER A 46 0.71 5.10 -7.99
CA SER A 46 -0.39 4.15 -8.14
C SER A 46 -1.68 4.73 -7.59
N LYS A 47 -2.80 4.32 -8.19
CA LYS A 47 -4.13 4.77 -7.81
C LYS A 47 -5.16 3.67 -8.07
N VAL A 48 -6.06 3.44 -7.12
CA VAL A 48 -7.19 2.52 -7.26
C VAL A 48 -8.44 3.14 -6.68
N ARG A 49 -9.56 2.93 -7.37
CA ARG A 49 -10.89 3.26 -6.85
C ARG A 49 -11.35 2.19 -5.88
N LEU A 50 -11.72 2.58 -4.66
CA LEU A 50 -12.08 1.64 -3.59
C LEU A 50 -13.36 0.85 -3.90
N ASP A 51 -14.28 1.43 -4.69
CA ASP A 51 -15.48 0.74 -5.17
C ASP A 51 -15.21 -0.27 -6.32
N GLU A 52 -14.00 -0.26 -6.88
CA GLU A 52 -13.57 -1.24 -7.89
C GLU A 52 -12.73 -2.38 -7.30
N VAL A 53 -12.42 -2.31 -6.00
CA VAL A 53 -11.68 -3.35 -5.28
C VAL A 53 -12.57 -4.59 -5.12
N VAL A 54 -12.04 -5.75 -5.51
CA VAL A 54 -12.71 -7.06 -5.39
C VAL A 54 -12.11 -7.92 -4.28
N SER A 55 -10.91 -7.60 -3.80
CA SER A 55 -10.32 -8.28 -2.64
C SER A 55 -9.29 -7.42 -1.93
N VAL A 56 -9.26 -7.53 -0.61
CA VAL A 56 -8.20 -6.98 0.23
C VAL A 56 -7.47 -8.14 0.93
N THR A 57 -6.16 -8.20 0.72
CA THR A 57 -5.28 -9.20 1.34
C THR A 57 -4.28 -8.49 2.24
N THR A 58 -4.10 -8.97 3.46
CA THR A 58 -3.01 -8.52 4.34
C THR A 58 -1.89 -9.55 4.39
N TYR A 59 -0.65 -9.09 4.50
CA TYR A 59 0.48 -9.98 4.76
C TYR A 59 1.73 -9.28 5.32
N LYS A 60 2.69 -10.05 5.82
CA LYS A 60 4.05 -9.57 6.12
C LYS A 60 5.00 -9.90 4.97
N LYS A 61 5.84 -8.94 4.57
CA LYS A 61 6.73 -9.11 3.39
C LYS A 61 8.00 -9.89 3.68
N ASP A 62 8.53 -9.74 4.89
CA ASP A 62 9.65 -10.52 5.39
C ASP A 62 9.32 -11.02 6.80
N LEU A 63 9.75 -12.23 7.14
CA LEU A 63 9.57 -12.85 8.46
C LEU A 63 10.84 -12.74 9.33
N ILE A 64 11.90 -12.09 8.83
CA ILE A 64 13.25 -12.17 9.40
C ILE A 64 13.75 -10.82 9.93
N THR A 65 13.72 -9.74 9.14
CA THR A 65 14.50 -8.53 9.45
C THR A 65 13.68 -7.31 9.87
N TYR A 66 12.73 -6.91 9.04
CA TYR A 66 11.82 -5.81 9.28
C TYR A 66 10.46 -6.32 8.85
N ASP A 67 9.49 -6.25 9.75
CA ASP A 67 8.26 -7.02 9.66
C ASP A 67 7.02 -6.14 9.40
N PRO A 68 7.02 -5.27 8.36
CA PRO A 68 5.91 -4.39 8.15
C PRO A 68 4.72 -5.15 7.59
N VAL A 69 3.55 -4.83 8.15
CA VAL A 69 2.28 -5.32 7.64
C VAL A 69 1.91 -4.56 6.36
N PHE A 70 1.58 -5.32 5.32
CA PHE A 70 1.06 -4.86 4.06
C PHE A 70 -0.45 -5.08 3.95
N LEU A 71 -1.09 -4.22 3.18
CA LEU A 71 -2.39 -4.41 2.57
C LEU A 71 -2.24 -4.36 1.05
N CYS A 72 -2.79 -5.36 0.38
CA CYS A 72 -2.87 -5.45 -1.07
C CYS A 72 -4.34 -5.41 -1.50
N PHE A 73 -4.65 -4.43 -2.34
CA PHE A 73 -5.96 -4.19 -2.93
C PHE A 73 -5.95 -4.69 -4.37
N LEU A 74 -6.77 -5.69 -4.67
CA LEU A 74 -6.99 -6.20 -6.02
C LEU A 74 -8.25 -5.55 -6.59
N ASP A 75 -8.15 -4.91 -7.75
CA ASP A 75 -9.29 -4.36 -8.47
C ASP A 75 -9.92 -5.36 -9.45
N LYS A 76 -11.09 -5.02 -9.98
CA LYS A 76 -11.83 -5.80 -10.99
C LYS A 76 -11.07 -6.00 -12.32
N ASN A 77 -9.99 -5.26 -12.55
CA ASN A 77 -9.15 -5.32 -13.74
C ASN A 77 -7.86 -6.12 -13.50
N ASP A 78 -7.78 -6.87 -12.40
CA ASP A 78 -6.60 -7.59 -11.93
C ASP A 78 -5.37 -6.70 -11.66
N CYS A 79 -5.58 -5.41 -11.36
CA CYS A 79 -4.53 -4.51 -10.91
C CYS A 79 -4.41 -4.57 -9.39
N THR A 80 -3.17 -4.58 -8.90
CA THR A 80 -2.87 -4.62 -7.45
C THR A 80 -2.22 -3.33 -6.99
N ILE A 81 -2.69 -2.81 -5.86
CA ILE A 81 -2.03 -1.74 -5.10
C ILE A 81 -1.63 -2.25 -3.73
N GLU A 82 -0.41 -1.92 -3.32
CA GLU A 82 0.15 -2.29 -2.02
C GLU A 82 0.42 -1.03 -1.20
N VAL A 83 0.03 -1.08 0.07
CA VAL A 83 0.36 -0.08 1.10
C VAL A 83 0.85 -0.78 2.36
N TRP A 84 1.71 -0.14 3.15
CA TRP A 84 2.28 -0.73 4.36
C TRP A 84 2.38 0.26 5.51
N GLU A 85 2.54 -0.27 6.73
CA GLU A 85 2.57 0.49 7.99
C GLU A 85 3.61 1.61 8.06
N GLY A 86 4.65 1.54 7.24
CA GLY A 86 5.72 2.53 7.18
C GLY A 86 5.44 3.70 6.23
N MET A 87 4.28 3.73 5.58
CA MET A 87 3.88 4.85 4.72
C MET A 87 3.23 5.96 5.53
N ASP A 88 3.60 7.21 5.23
CA ASP A 88 2.91 8.36 5.79
C ASP A 88 1.42 8.31 5.40
N GLY A 89 0.52 8.47 6.37
CA GLY A 89 -0.92 8.44 6.15
C GLY A 89 -1.57 7.06 6.28
N PHE A 90 -0.79 5.98 6.44
CA PHE A 90 -1.33 4.63 6.59
C PHE A 90 -2.29 4.53 7.77
N ASP A 91 -1.87 4.94 8.97
CA ASP A 91 -2.71 4.90 10.18
C ASP A 91 -4.04 5.66 10.02
N SER A 92 -4.01 6.80 9.33
CA SER A 92 -5.21 7.59 9.04
C SER A 92 -6.15 6.83 8.12
N PHE A 93 -5.61 6.23 7.05
CA PHE A 93 -6.39 5.43 6.10
C PHE A 93 -7.04 4.21 6.79
N ILE A 94 -6.30 3.47 7.63
CA ILE A 94 -6.84 2.32 8.36
C ILE A 94 -8.00 2.74 9.28
N ARG A 95 -7.83 3.82 10.03
CA ARG A 95 -8.82 4.27 11.02
C ARG A 95 -10.08 4.86 10.41
N ASN A 96 -9.94 5.61 9.31
CA ASN A 96 -11.01 6.45 8.80
C ASN A 96 -11.69 5.86 7.56
N GLU A 97 -10.96 5.12 6.72
CA GLU A 97 -11.44 4.72 5.40
C GLU A 97 -11.58 3.20 5.27
N LEU A 98 -10.63 2.41 5.76
CA LEU A 98 -10.63 0.96 5.52
C LEU A 98 -11.94 0.29 5.94
N GLY A 99 -12.39 0.50 7.17
CA GLY A 99 -13.66 -0.05 7.68
C GLY A 99 -14.92 0.59 7.07
N ARG A 100 -14.78 1.76 6.43
CA ARG A 100 -15.90 2.45 5.76
C ARG A 100 -16.21 1.82 4.41
N TYR A 101 -15.19 1.38 3.66
CA TYR A 101 -15.36 0.76 2.34
C TYR A 101 -15.48 -0.75 2.41
N PHE A 102 -14.87 -1.37 3.42
CA PHE A 102 -14.78 -2.82 3.53
C PHE A 102 -15.22 -3.26 4.93
N ASP A 103 -16.13 -4.23 4.98
CA ASP A 103 -16.58 -4.84 6.24
C ASP A 103 -15.49 -5.80 6.76
N ILE A 104 -14.39 -5.23 7.25
CA ILE A 104 -13.20 -5.94 7.72
C ILE A 104 -13.25 -6.08 9.24
N GLU A 105 -12.92 -7.28 9.74
CA GLU A 105 -12.83 -7.57 11.18
C GLU A 105 -11.82 -6.64 11.88
N PRO A 106 -12.16 -5.98 13.01
CA PRO A 106 -11.28 -5.00 13.66
C PRO A 106 -9.90 -5.52 14.09
N ASP A 107 -9.75 -6.84 14.29
CA ASP A 107 -8.53 -7.51 14.73
C ASP A 107 -7.68 -8.07 13.58
N TRP A 108 -8.03 -7.75 12.32
CA TRP A 108 -7.34 -8.23 11.12
C TRP A 108 -5.82 -8.03 11.19
N PHE A 109 -5.38 -6.90 11.75
CA PHE A 109 -3.96 -6.54 11.87
C PHE A 109 -3.20 -7.50 12.80
N ALA A 110 -3.82 -7.93 13.90
CA ALA A 110 -3.24 -8.91 14.81
C ALA A 110 -3.17 -10.31 14.18
N SER A 111 -4.10 -10.62 13.25
CA SER A 111 -4.20 -11.95 12.65
C SER A 111 -3.02 -12.34 11.74
N VAL A 112 -2.25 -11.36 11.24
CA VAL A 112 -1.00 -11.58 10.50
C VAL A 112 0.25 -11.46 11.37
N ASN A 113 0.12 -10.93 12.59
CA ASN A 113 1.23 -10.79 13.52
C ASN A 113 1.46 -12.07 14.36
N LYS A 114 1.54 -13.21 13.67
CA LYS A 114 1.80 -14.53 14.26
C LYS A 114 3.31 -14.78 14.36
N GLY A 115 3.69 -15.75 15.19
CA GLY A 115 5.10 -16.12 15.40
C GLY A 115 5.82 -16.57 14.13
N ALA A 116 7.15 -16.67 14.21
CA ALA A 116 8.00 -17.08 13.08
C ALA A 116 7.46 -18.37 12.41
N PHE A 117 7.50 -18.40 11.07
CA PHE A 117 7.02 -19.50 10.21
C PHE A 117 5.51 -19.73 10.18
N ALA A 118 4.70 -18.96 10.89
CA ALA A 118 3.24 -19.01 10.73
C ALA A 118 2.81 -18.39 9.39
N GLU A 119 1.69 -18.88 8.84
CA GLU A 119 1.05 -18.24 7.70
C GLU A 119 0.74 -16.78 8.05
N ASN A 120 1.39 -15.89 7.31
CA ASN A 120 1.38 -14.45 7.55
C ASN A 120 0.62 -13.72 6.45
N ARG A 121 -0.17 -14.42 5.62
CA ARG A 121 -0.97 -13.87 4.52
C ARG A 121 -2.42 -14.29 4.70
N ARG A 122 -3.35 -13.34 4.58
CA ARG A 122 -4.79 -13.60 4.75
C ARG A 122 -5.61 -12.66 3.89
N VAL A 123 -6.64 -13.18 3.23
CA VAL A 123 -7.69 -12.36 2.63
C VAL A 123 -8.61 -11.89 3.75
N ILE A 124 -8.73 -10.58 3.94
CA ILE A 124 -9.54 -9.97 5.00
C ILE A 124 -10.86 -9.40 4.49
N TRP A 125 -10.98 -9.25 3.17
CA TRP A 125 -12.23 -8.87 2.52
C TRP A 125 -12.25 -9.35 1.06
N LYS A 126 -13.45 -9.68 0.57
CA LYS A 126 -13.69 -10.08 -0.82
C LYS A 126 -15.14 -9.78 -1.22
N LEU A 127 -15.34 -9.32 -2.47
CA LEU A 127 -16.65 -9.12 -3.10
C LEU A 127 -17.25 -10.43 -3.62
#